data_AF-A0AAQ3VWS0-F1
#
_entry.id   AF-A0AAQ3VWS0-F1
#
_cell.length_a   1.000
_cell.length_b   1.000
_cell.length_c   1.000
_cell.angle_alpha   90.00
_cell.angle_beta   90.00
_cell.angle_gamma   90.00
#
_symmetry.space_group_name_H-M   'P 1'
#
loop_
_entity.id
_entity.type
_entity.pdbx_description
1 polymer ?
#
loop_
_entity_poly.entity_id
_entity_poly.type
_entity_poly.pdbx_seq_one_letter_code
_entity_poly.pdbx_strand_id
1 'polypeptide(L)'
;MKKNDLEMYKDFIDGIVNISQRNYQKAIKNKKASFFDKLTPEELDDFFELLNEQRIGGIHDLLVYLSDMQNLEELVFIKNEIEIPKEPFGTELHYDYVSRLNGDSWPDALSR
;
A
#
# COMPACT_ATOMS: atom_id res chain seq x y z
N MET A 1 8.84 -2.47 22.43
CA MET A 1 7.69 -1.89 21.71
C MET A 1 6.41 -2.30 22.41
N LYS A 2 5.48 -1.39 22.71
CA LYS A 2 4.21 -1.78 23.33
C LYS A 2 3.34 -2.46 22.26
N LYS A 3 2.47 -3.40 22.67
CA LYS A 3 1.54 -4.09 21.77
C LYS A 3 0.69 -3.11 20.94
N ASN A 4 0.40 -1.92 21.49
CA ASN A 4 -0.37 -0.87 20.82
C ASN A 4 0.39 -0.25 19.63
N ASP A 5 1.69 -0.03 19.75
CA ASP A 5 2.51 0.65 18.73
C ASP A 5 2.66 -0.23 17.48
N LEU A 6 2.82 -1.54 17.67
CA LEU A 6 2.93 -2.51 16.57
C LEU A 6 1.61 -2.64 15.80
N GLU A 7 0.47 -2.70 16.50
CA GLU A 7 -0.83 -2.73 15.85
C GLU A 7 -1.10 -1.44 15.07
N MET A 8 -0.63 -0.27 15.56
CA MET A 8 -0.73 0.98 14.79
C MET A 8 0.05 0.95 13.47
N TYR A 9 1.24 0.34 13.46
CA TYR A 9 2.01 0.15 12.24
C TYR A 9 1.30 -0.78 11.25
N LYS A 10 0.81 -1.93 11.74
CA LYS A 10 0.06 -2.87 10.91
C LYS A 10 -1.18 -2.22 10.31
N ASP A 11 -1.97 -1.52 11.13
CA ASP A 11 -3.15 -0.78 10.70
C ASP A 11 -2.83 0.31 9.67
N PHE A 12 -1.65 0.92 9.73
CA PHE A 12 -1.20 1.90 8.76
C PHE A 12 -0.95 1.26 7.39
N ILE A 13 -0.16 0.19 7.34
CA ILE A 13 0.13 -0.54 6.10
C ILE A 13 -1.13 -1.22 5.54
N ASP A 14 -1.89 -1.93 6.38
CA ASP A 14 -3.13 -2.60 5.99
C ASP A 14 -4.16 -1.59 5.48
N GLY A 15 -4.19 -0.38 6.05
CA GLY A 15 -5.01 0.72 5.54
C GLY A 15 -4.66 1.11 4.10
N ILE A 16 -3.36 1.18 3.76
CA ILE A 16 -2.89 1.49 2.41
C ILE A 16 -3.24 0.36 1.43
N VAL A 17 -3.07 -0.90 1.85
CA VAL A 17 -3.44 -2.09 1.07
C VAL A 17 -4.93 -2.09 0.76
N ASN A 18 -5.77 -1.83 1.78
CA ASN A 18 -7.22 -1.76 1.61
C ASN A 18 -7.64 -0.68 0.61
N ILE A 19 -7.01 0.50 0.63
CA ILE A 19 -7.27 1.56 -0.36
C ILE A 19 -6.79 1.12 -1.75
N SER A 20 -5.64 0.46 -1.83
CA SER A 20 -5.08 -0.07 -3.06
C SER A 20 -5.98 -1.14 -3.67
N GLN A 21 -6.67 -1.97 -2.90
CA GLN A 21 -7.53 -3.02 -3.46
C GLN A 21 -8.95 -2.54 -3.81
N ARG A 22 -9.31 -1.28 -3.52
CA ARG A 22 -10.65 -0.75 -3.87
C ARG A 22 -10.89 -0.87 -5.36
N ASN A 23 -12.04 -1.44 -5.73
CA ASN A 23 -12.45 -1.57 -7.12
C ASN A 23 -12.78 -0.19 -7.72
N TYR A 24 -11.75 0.42 -8.30
CA TYR A 24 -11.81 1.71 -8.99
C TYR A 24 -12.22 1.56 -10.46
N GLN A 25 -12.18 0.33 -11.00
CA GLN A 25 -12.47 0.03 -12.40
C GLN A 25 -13.89 0.47 -12.77
N LYS A 26 -14.89 0.20 -11.92
CA LYS A 26 -16.28 0.64 -12.16
C LYS A 26 -16.39 2.17 -12.29
N ALA A 27 -15.70 2.91 -11.42
CA ALA A 27 -15.72 4.37 -11.46
C ALA A 27 -15.03 4.91 -12.72
N ILE A 28 -13.91 4.30 -13.14
CA ILE A 28 -13.19 4.66 -14.37
C ILE A 28 -14.02 4.33 -15.61
N LYS A 29 -14.60 3.13 -15.69
CA LYS A 29 -15.51 2.71 -16.78
C LYS A 29 -16.64 3.72 -16.94
N ASN A 30 -17.34 4.08 -15.86
CA ASN A 30 -18.44 5.04 -15.91
C ASN A 30 -18.03 6.42 -16.42
N LYS A 31 -16.83 6.90 -16.07
CA LYS A 31 -16.34 8.24 -16.48
C LYS A 31 -15.93 8.30 -17.96
N LYS A 32 -15.57 7.17 -18.56
CA LYS A 32 -15.01 7.08 -19.93
C LYS A 32 -15.65 5.93 -20.71
N ALA A 33 -16.96 5.73 -20.56
CA ALA A 33 -17.69 4.60 -21.14
C ALA A 33 -17.43 4.46 -22.65
N SER A 34 -17.51 5.55 -23.40
CA SER A 34 -17.29 5.57 -24.85
C SER A 34 -15.87 5.17 -25.31
N PHE A 35 -14.88 5.20 -24.43
CA PHE A 35 -13.55 4.66 -24.70
C PHE A 35 -13.53 3.15 -24.48
N PHE A 36 -14.04 2.70 -23.33
CA PHE A 36 -14.01 1.29 -22.92
C PHE A 36 -14.98 0.41 -23.70
N ASP A 37 -16.10 0.95 -24.19
CA ASP A 37 -17.08 0.21 -25.01
C ASP A 37 -16.50 -0.26 -26.35
N LYS A 38 -15.34 0.28 -26.76
CA LYS A 38 -14.64 -0.09 -28.00
C LYS A 38 -13.62 -1.21 -27.80
N LEU A 39 -13.25 -1.52 -26.56
CA LEU A 39 -12.28 -2.55 -26.23
C LEU A 39 -12.98 -3.91 -26.11
N THR A 40 -12.30 -4.95 -26.56
CA THR A 40 -12.66 -6.32 -26.23
C THR A 40 -12.51 -6.57 -24.72
N PRO A 41 -13.16 -7.61 -24.17
CA PRO A 41 -12.96 -7.97 -22.76
C PRO A 41 -11.49 -8.20 -22.38
N GLU A 42 -10.70 -8.81 -23.28
CA GLU A 42 -9.28 -9.07 -23.06
C GLU A 42 -8.46 -7.77 -23.02
N GLU A 43 -8.60 -6.90 -24.01
CA GLU A 43 -7.95 -5.57 -24.02
C GLU A 43 -8.35 -4.72 -22.81
N LEU A 44 -9.60 -4.88 -22.36
CA LEU A 44 -10.11 -4.18 -21.19
C LEU A 44 -9.46 -4.69 -19.90
N ASP A 45 -9.29 -6.00 -19.77
CA ASP A 45 -8.63 -6.63 -18.63
C ASP A 45 -7.14 -6.27 -18.60
N ASP A 46 -6.41 -6.39 -19.72
CA ASP A 46 -5.01 -5.97 -19.86
C ASP A 46 -4.82 -4.49 -19.47
N PHE A 47 -5.74 -3.62 -19.89
CA PHE A 47 -5.69 -2.20 -19.54
C PHE A 47 -5.88 -1.97 -18.04
N PHE A 48 -6.79 -2.70 -17.39
CA PHE A 48 -6.98 -2.56 -15.94
C PHE A 48 -5.86 -3.19 -15.13
N GLU A 49 -5.22 -4.24 -15.64
CA GLU A 49 -4.00 -4.79 -15.07
C GLU A 49 -2.88 -3.74 -15.11
N LEU A 50 -2.60 -3.15 -16.28
CA LEU A 50 -1.62 -2.09 -16.42
C LEU A 50 -1.90 -0.89 -15.50
N LEU A 51 -3.15 -0.43 -15.45
CA LEU A 51 -3.52 0.65 -14.52
C LEU A 51 -3.29 0.27 -13.06
N ASN A 52 -3.53 -0.99 -12.70
CA ASN A 52 -3.30 -1.48 -11.35
C ASN A 52 -1.81 -1.51 -11.02
N GLU A 53 -0.97 -2.01 -11.93
CA GLU A 53 0.49 -2.00 -11.81
C GLU A 53 1.03 -0.58 -11.61
N GLN A 54 0.59 0.39 -12.43
CA GLN A 54 1.02 1.78 -12.32
C GLN A 54 0.62 2.39 -10.98
N ARG A 55 -0.58 2.06 -10.49
CA ARG A 55 -1.03 2.53 -9.17
C ARG A 55 -0.20 1.92 -8.04
N ILE A 56 0.11 0.62 -8.09
CA ILE A 56 0.95 -0.05 -7.11
C ILE A 56 2.37 0.53 -7.13
N GLY A 57 2.95 0.73 -8.31
CA GLY A 57 4.26 1.36 -8.49
C GLY A 57 4.33 2.76 -7.90
N GLY A 58 3.32 3.60 -8.14
CA GLY A 58 3.26 4.94 -7.55
C GLY A 58 3.18 4.93 -6.02
N ILE A 59 2.48 3.96 -5.42
CA ILE A 59 2.42 3.80 -3.95
C ILE A 59 3.76 3.29 -3.43
N HIS A 60 4.38 2.32 -4.12
CA HIS A 60 5.71 1.82 -3.79
C HIS A 60 6.74 2.95 -3.71
N ASP A 61 6.84 3.78 -4.75
CA ASP A 61 7.81 4.87 -4.81
C ASP A 61 7.59 5.91 -3.71
N LEU A 62 6.32 6.22 -3.41
CA LEU A 62 5.99 7.09 -2.28
C LEU A 62 6.45 6.48 -0.95
N LEU A 63 6.26 5.17 -0.74
CA LEU A 63 6.66 4.50 0.50
C LEU A 63 8.18 4.38 0.64
N VAL A 64 8.91 4.23 -0.46
CA VAL A 64 10.38 4.33 -0.48
C VAL A 64 10.81 5.73 -0.03
N TYR A 65 10.29 6.77 -0.67
CA TYR A 65 10.60 8.15 -0.31
C TYR A 65 10.29 8.46 1.16
N LEU A 66 9.14 8.00 1.67
CA LEU A 66 8.78 8.17 3.07
C LEU A 66 9.73 7.41 4.01
N SER A 67 10.17 6.21 3.64
CA SER A 67 11.15 5.44 4.43
C SER A 67 12.50 6.19 4.49
N ASP A 68 12.95 6.76 3.37
CA ASP A 68 14.14 7.62 3.32
C ASP A 68 14.00 8.83 4.25
N MET A 69 12.85 9.52 4.23
CA MET A 69 12.60 10.63 5.14
C MET A 69 12.62 10.20 6.61
N GLN A 70 12.07 9.03 6.96
CA GLN A 70 12.12 8.50 8.34
C GLN A 70 13.55 8.13 8.77
N ASN A 71 14.40 7.73 7.82
CA ASN A 71 15.75 7.27 8.09
C ASN A 71 16.79 8.40 8.08
N LEU A 72 16.61 9.42 7.24
CA LEU A 72 17.59 10.46 6.98
C LEU A 72 17.19 11.83 7.53
N GLU A 73 15.90 12.10 7.69
CA GLU A 73 15.36 13.44 7.99
C GLU A 73 14.47 13.49 9.23
N GLU A 74 14.53 12.46 10.09
CA GLU A 74 13.77 12.36 11.34
C GLU A 74 12.24 12.51 11.15
N LEU A 75 11.70 12.12 9.99
CA LEU A 75 10.25 12.11 9.78
C LEU A 75 9.57 11.11 10.73
N VAL A 76 8.54 11.59 11.42
CA VAL A 76 7.74 10.79 12.36
C VAL A 76 6.29 10.75 11.90
N PHE A 77 5.67 9.56 11.95
CA PHE A 77 4.24 9.40 11.73
C PHE A 77 3.50 9.31 13.05
N ILE A 78 2.44 10.10 13.19
CA ILE A 78 1.57 10.10 14.36
C ILE A 78 0.15 9.78 13.93
N LYS A 79 -0.45 8.76 14.54
CA LYS A 79 -1.85 8.36 14.34
C LYS A 79 -2.52 8.22 15.70
N ASN A 80 -3.63 8.94 15.91
CA ASN A 80 -4.35 8.96 17.19
C ASN A 80 -3.44 9.29 18.39
N GLU A 81 -2.56 10.28 18.25
CA GLU A 81 -1.59 10.70 19.28
C GLU A 81 -0.51 9.65 19.61
N ILE A 82 -0.46 8.53 18.88
CA ILE A 82 0.55 7.48 19.01
C ILE A 82 1.52 7.59 17.84
N GLU A 83 2.81 7.64 18.17
CA GLU A 83 3.88 7.53 17.19
C GLU A 83 3.93 6.11 16.61
N ILE A 84 3.84 6.02 15.27
CA ILE A 84 3.98 4.76 14.56
C ILE A 84 5.47 4.39 14.54
N PRO A 85 5.85 3.18 14.99
CA PRO A 85 7.25 2.78 15.05
C PRO A 85 7.85 2.73 13.64
N LYS A 86 9.10 3.20 13.53
CA LYS A 86 9.91 3.05 12.32
C LYS A 86 10.38 1.60 12.18
N GLU A 87 10.05 0.97 11.05
CA GLU A 87 10.52 -0.36 10.63
C GLU A 87 10.52 -1.41 11.76
N PRO A 88 9.37 -1.68 12.41
CA PRO A 88 9.30 -2.57 13.56
C PRO A 88 9.72 -4.01 13.26
N PHE A 89 9.69 -4.42 11.98
CA PHE A 89 10.11 -5.74 11.50
C PHE A 89 11.51 -5.71 10.84
N GLY A 90 12.19 -4.56 10.83
CA GLY A 90 13.46 -4.30 10.12
C GLY A 90 13.34 -4.40 8.61
N THR A 91 12.16 -4.09 8.10
CA THR A 91 11.82 -3.95 6.69
C THR A 91 11.23 -2.56 6.49
N GLU A 92 11.52 -1.96 5.35
CA GLU A 92 10.97 -0.66 4.96
C GLU A 92 9.47 -0.74 4.65
N LEU A 93 8.80 0.41 4.66
CA LEU A 93 7.34 0.50 4.45
C LEU A 93 6.89 -0.15 3.13
N HIS A 94 7.67 0.05 2.06
CA HIS A 94 7.34 -0.46 0.73
C HIS A 94 7.37 -1.99 0.69
N TYR A 95 8.32 -2.61 1.39
CA TYR A 95 8.44 -4.06 1.48
C TYR A 95 7.22 -4.65 2.20
N ASP A 96 6.87 -4.09 3.35
CA ASP A 96 5.73 -4.58 4.12
C ASP A 96 4.43 -4.41 3.35
N TYR A 97 4.24 -3.27 2.65
CA TYR A 97 3.12 -3.03 1.76
C TYR A 97 2.98 -4.10 0.66
N VAL A 98 4.06 -4.41 -0.06
CA VAL A 98 4.03 -5.42 -1.14
C VAL A 98 3.73 -6.81 -0.57
N SER A 99 4.33 -7.20 0.55
CA SER A 99 4.02 -8.46 1.23
C SER A 99 2.55 -8.54 1.62
N ARG A 100 1.98 -7.48 2.19
CA ARG A 100 0.55 -7.45 2.54
C ARG A 100 -0.35 -7.52 1.32
N LEU A 101 0.04 -6.83 0.24
CA LEU A 101 -0.70 -6.84 -1.01
C LEU A 101 -0.74 -8.24 -1.64
N ASN A 102 0.33 -9.02 -1.48
CA ASN A 102 0.43 -10.41 -1.91
C ASN A 102 -0.26 -11.41 -0.97
N GLY A 103 -0.77 -10.96 0.18
CA GLY A 103 -1.50 -11.80 1.13
C GLY A 103 -0.62 -12.47 2.19
N ASP A 104 0.63 -12.05 2.37
CA ASP A 104 1.50 -12.58 3.41
C ASP A 104 0.99 -12.22 4.81
N SER A 105 1.10 -13.14 5.77
CA SER A 105 0.79 -12.88 7.19
C SER A 105 1.87 -12.03 7.87
N TRP A 106 1.50 -11.28 8.91
CA TRP A 106 2.45 -10.42 9.63
C TRP A 106 3.45 -11.31 10.38
N PRO A 107 4.74 -10.95 10.44
CA PRO A 107 5.70 -11.70 11.23
C PRO A 107 5.29 -11.73 12.71
N ASP A 108 5.50 -12.86 13.37
CA ASP A 108 5.34 -12.94 14.81
C ASP A 108 6.34 -12.01 15.50
N ALA A 109 5.90 -11.26 16.51
CA ALA A 109 6.74 -10.31 17.24
C ALA A 109 7.95 -10.94 17.97
N LEU A 110 8.09 -12.27 17.91
CA LEU A 110 9.11 -13.08 18.58
C LEU A 110 10.02 -13.85 17.60
N SER A 111 9.90 -13.64 16.28
CA SER A 111 10.78 -14.32 15.29
C SER A 111 12.15 -13.64 15.13
N ARG A 112 12.70 -13.12 16.23
CA ARG A 112 14.11 -12.69 16.36
C ARG A 112 14.70 -13.20 17.66
#